data_AF-A0A9Q1K7L5-F1
#
_entry.id   AF-A0A9Q1K7L5-F1
#
_cell.length_a   1.000
_cell.length_b   1.000
_cell.length_c   1.000
_cell.angle_alpha   90.00
_cell.angle_beta   90.00
_cell.angle_gamma   90.00
#
_symmetry.space_group_name_H-M   'P 1'
#
loop_
_entity.id
_entity.type
_entity.pdbx_description
1 polymer ?
#
loop_
_entity_poly.entity_id
_entity_poly.type
_entity_poly.pdbx_seq_one_letter_code
_entity_poly.pdbx_strand_id
1 'polypeptide(L)'
;MWLEKFPSAETLFLASDLSDHYPALVKFFEANKYGPKPFKFFDMWSTDASFLHVVANVQYAKAQEQLLRLQVEIQTRPYEIYLYKAEERAIADYKLWKHRAQSFMIQKTKEDWLNLGKPPPMAWEDTCKQKNKGGLGLKNCSLWNTVAVAKHLWYILEDKRCLRVKWIHELYVKGESIWDCAKSTNTAWY
;
A
#
# COMPACT_ATOMS: atom_id res chain seq x y z
N MET A 1 -3.13 -34.16 -34.39
CA MET A 1 -2.35 -32.93 -34.75
C MET A 1 -2.11 -32.11 -33.48
N TRP A 2 -1.03 -31.32 -33.34
CA TRP A 2 -0.65 -30.62 -32.10
C TRP A 2 -1.79 -29.75 -31.49
N LEU A 3 -2.56 -29.09 -32.36
CA LEU A 3 -3.74 -28.29 -31.99
C LEU A 3 -4.86 -29.09 -31.31
N GLU A 4 -4.96 -30.40 -31.54
CA GLU A 4 -5.95 -31.27 -30.88
C GLU A 4 -5.52 -31.66 -29.46
N LYS A 5 -4.21 -31.66 -29.17
CA LYS A 5 -3.69 -32.01 -27.84
C LYS A 5 -3.63 -30.81 -26.89
N PHE A 6 -3.52 -29.58 -27.40
CA PHE A 6 -3.33 -28.38 -26.59
C PHE A 6 -4.19 -27.20 -27.10
N PRO A 7 -5.52 -27.27 -26.97
CA PRO A 7 -6.45 -26.26 -27.52
C PRO A 7 -6.33 -24.88 -26.85
N SER A 8 -5.72 -24.82 -25.67
CA SER A 8 -5.52 -23.62 -24.85
C SER A 8 -4.07 -23.12 -24.82
N ALA A 9 -3.24 -23.58 -25.77
CA ALA A 9 -1.88 -23.07 -25.90
C ALA A 9 -1.90 -21.65 -26.51
N GLU A 10 -1.41 -20.67 -25.76
CA GLU A 10 -1.25 -19.29 -26.23
C GLU A 10 0.24 -18.96 -26.42
N THR A 11 0.56 -18.22 -27.48
CA THR A 11 1.92 -17.74 -27.74
C THR A 11 1.97 -16.23 -27.66
N LEU A 12 2.79 -15.70 -26.77
CA LEU A 12 3.07 -14.27 -26.67
C LEU A 12 4.46 -13.99 -27.21
N PHE A 13 4.54 -13.22 -28.29
CA PHE A 13 5.80 -12.73 -28.83
C PHE A 13 6.15 -11.42 -28.11
N LEU A 14 7.25 -11.42 -27.37
CA LEU A 14 7.70 -10.23 -26.64
C LEU A 14 8.44 -9.30 -27.61
N ALA A 15 8.20 -7.99 -27.51
CA ALA A 15 8.92 -7.01 -28.32
C ALA A 15 10.41 -7.04 -27.97
N SER A 16 11.28 -7.25 -28.96
CA SER A 16 12.73 -7.27 -28.76
C SER A 16 13.29 -5.86 -28.73
N ASP A 17 13.87 -5.47 -27.61
CA ASP A 17 14.51 -4.17 -27.44
C ASP A 17 15.90 -4.16 -28.13
N LEU A 18 16.59 -5.30 -28.22
CA LEU A 18 18.01 -5.37 -28.60
C LEU A 18 18.46 -6.68 -29.31
N SER A 19 17.55 -7.57 -29.72
CA SER A 19 17.87 -8.87 -30.35
C SER A 19 17.06 -9.06 -31.64
N ASP A 20 17.65 -9.62 -32.69
CA ASP A 20 16.97 -9.97 -33.95
C ASP A 20 16.11 -11.24 -33.86
N HIS A 21 16.12 -11.90 -32.70
CA HIS A 21 15.23 -13.00 -32.35
C HIS A 21 14.16 -12.55 -31.36
N TYR A 22 12.88 -12.58 -31.78
CA TYR A 22 11.72 -12.38 -30.91
C TYR A 22 11.51 -13.62 -30.04
N PRO A 23 11.75 -13.54 -28.71
CA PRO A 23 11.44 -14.67 -27.85
C PRO A 23 9.92 -14.88 -27.81
N ALA A 24 9.49 -16.08 -28.20
CA ALA A 24 8.11 -16.51 -28.13
C ALA A 24 7.88 -17.26 -26.80
N LEU A 25 7.04 -16.70 -25.94
CA LEU A 25 6.61 -17.37 -24.72
C LEU A 25 5.35 -18.19 -25.02
N VAL A 26 5.51 -19.51 -25.07
CA VAL A 26 4.39 -20.45 -25.21
C VAL A 26 3.86 -20.77 -23.82
N LYS A 27 2.61 -20.38 -23.53
CA LYS A 27 1.90 -20.74 -22.31
C LYS A 27 0.98 -21.93 -22.58
N PHE A 28 1.27 -23.04 -21.93
CA PHE A 28 0.38 -24.19 -21.90
C PHE A 28 -0.55 -24.05 -20.70
N PHE A 29 -1.80 -23.67 -20.94
CA PHE A 29 -2.82 -23.71 -19.89
C PHE A 29 -3.53 -25.06 -19.96
N GLU A 30 -3.63 -25.80 -18.86
CA GLU A 30 -4.73 -26.76 -18.74
C GLU A 30 -6.03 -25.95 -18.76
N ALA A 31 -7.03 -26.40 -19.51
CA ALA A 31 -8.33 -25.76 -19.56
C ALA A 31 -8.93 -25.73 -18.14
N ASN A 32 -8.71 -24.62 -17.44
CA ASN A 32 -9.08 -24.49 -16.05
C ASN A 32 -10.61 -24.43 -16.00
N LYS A 33 -11.25 -25.48 -15.47
CA LYS A 33 -12.73 -25.60 -15.40
C LYS A 33 -13.39 -24.46 -14.60
N TYR A 34 -12.58 -23.78 -13.80
CA TYR A 34 -12.95 -22.62 -13.01
C TYR A 34 -11.96 -21.52 -13.43
N GLY A 35 -12.45 -20.31 -13.71
CA GLY A 35 -11.71 -19.21 -14.35
C GLY A 35 -10.38 -18.82 -13.67
N PRO A 36 -9.74 -17.72 -14.11
CA PRO A 36 -8.45 -17.31 -13.55
C PRO A 36 -8.49 -17.28 -12.03
N LYS A 37 -7.52 -17.95 -11.39
CA LYS A 37 -7.46 -18.08 -9.93
C LYS A 37 -7.48 -16.67 -9.32
N PRO A 38 -8.34 -16.38 -8.34
CA PRO A 38 -8.43 -15.05 -7.77
C PRO A 38 -7.09 -14.63 -7.17
N PHE A 39 -6.73 -13.37 -7.36
CA PHE A 39 -5.53 -12.77 -6.80
C PHE A 39 -5.57 -12.89 -5.27
N LYS A 40 -4.55 -13.54 -4.70
CA LYS A 40 -4.40 -13.65 -3.26
C LYS A 40 -3.55 -12.48 -2.77
N PHE A 41 -4.19 -11.49 -2.16
CA PHE A 41 -3.48 -10.44 -1.43
C PHE A 41 -2.94 -11.02 -0.12
N PHE A 42 -1.63 -10.91 0.09
CA PHE A 42 -1.00 -11.33 1.33
C PHE A 42 -0.97 -10.14 2.30
N ASP A 43 -1.48 -10.34 3.53
CA ASP A 43 -1.52 -9.29 4.55
C ASP A 43 -0.15 -8.68 4.85
N MET A 44 0.94 -9.45 4.66
CA MET A 44 2.32 -8.97 4.79
C MET A 44 2.66 -7.80 3.88
N TRP A 45 2.01 -7.66 2.74
CA TRP A 45 2.25 -6.50 1.88
C TRP A 45 1.71 -5.22 2.48
N SER A 46 0.73 -5.30 3.38
CA SER A 46 0.22 -4.14 4.11
C SER A 46 1.10 -3.71 5.29
N THR A 47 2.02 -4.58 5.74
CA THR A 47 2.96 -4.29 6.83
C THR A 47 4.23 -3.59 6.34
N ASP A 48 4.51 -3.63 5.04
CA ASP A 48 5.65 -2.95 4.43
C ASP A 48 5.56 -1.42 4.59
N ALA A 49 6.67 -0.79 4.95
CA ALA A 49 6.73 0.66 5.21
C ALA A 49 6.39 1.51 3.97
N SER A 50 6.62 0.98 2.76
CA SER A 50 6.32 1.64 1.49
C SER A 50 4.88 1.42 1.02
N PHE A 51 4.15 0.44 1.57
CA PHE A 51 2.80 0.08 1.12
C PHE A 51 1.84 1.27 1.11
N LEU A 52 1.73 1.98 2.23
CA LEU A 52 0.83 3.14 2.34
C LEU A 52 1.22 4.25 1.36
N HIS A 53 2.52 4.40 1.08
CA HIS A 53 3.02 5.37 0.12
C HIS A 53 2.67 4.98 -1.32
N VAL A 54 2.88 3.72 -1.69
CA VAL A 54 2.48 3.19 -3.02
C VAL A 54 0.98 3.34 -3.21
N VAL A 55 0.18 2.96 -2.22
CA VAL A 55 -1.28 3.13 -2.27
C VAL A 55 -1.65 4.61 -2.40
N ALA A 56 -1.03 5.51 -1.64
CA ALA A 56 -1.29 6.94 -1.74
C ALA A 56 -0.95 7.50 -3.12
N ASN A 57 0.16 7.07 -3.73
CA ASN A 57 0.57 7.50 -5.07
C ASN A 57 -0.39 6.99 -6.16
N VAL A 58 -0.80 5.73 -6.09
CA VAL A 58 -1.77 5.16 -7.03
C VAL A 58 -3.11 5.88 -6.90
N GLN A 59 -3.59 6.14 -5.67
CA GLN A 59 -4.83 6.86 -5.45
C GLN A 59 -4.73 8.33 -5.88
N TYR A 60 -3.57 8.96 -5.69
CA TYR A 60 -3.31 10.31 -6.19
C TYR A 60 -3.39 10.38 -7.72
N ALA A 61 -2.74 9.45 -8.42
CA ALA A 61 -2.80 9.38 -9.89
C ALA A 61 -4.25 9.19 -10.39
N LYS A 62 -5.02 8.29 -9.76
CA LYS A 62 -6.45 8.09 -10.09
C LYS A 62 -7.28 9.34 -9.85
N ALA A 63 -7.09 10.01 -8.71
CA ALA A 63 -7.82 11.25 -8.40
C ALA A 63 -7.48 12.39 -9.38
N GLN A 64 -6.22 12.47 -9.82
CA GLN A 64 -5.79 13.42 -10.85
C GLN A 64 -6.43 13.14 -12.21
N GLU A 65 -6.44 11.88 -12.65
CA GLU A 65 -7.08 11.47 -13.90
C GLU A 65 -8.58 11.76 -13.88
N GLN A 66 -9.26 11.44 -12.77
CA GLN A 66 -10.68 11.71 -12.62
C GLN A 66 -11.00 13.21 -12.66
N LEU A 67 -10.18 14.05 -12.01
CA LEU A 67 -10.35 15.50 -12.05
C LEU A 67 -10.16 16.04 -13.47
N LEU A 68 -9.11 15.62 -14.17
CA LEU A 68 -8.85 16.01 -15.56
C LEU A 68 -10.01 15.62 -16.48
N ARG A 69 -10.53 14.39 -16.32
CA ARG A 69 -11.68 13.91 -17.09
C ARG A 69 -12.90 14.79 -16.87
N LEU A 70 -13.24 15.12 -15.62
CA LEU A 70 -14.38 15.99 -15.31
C LEU A 70 -14.19 17.41 -15.87
N GLN A 71 -12.98 17.94 -15.85
CA GLN A 71 -12.67 19.24 -16.44
C GLN A 71 -12.90 19.25 -17.96
N VAL A 72 -12.52 18.17 -18.65
CA VAL A 72 -12.82 17.99 -20.09
C VAL A 72 -14.33 17.86 -20.32
N GLU A 73 -15.03 17.09 -19.49
CA GLU A 73 -16.49 16.94 -19.60
C GLU A 73 -17.22 18.29 -19.40
N ILE A 74 -16.81 19.11 -18.44
CA ILE A 74 -17.35 20.46 -18.22
C ILE A 74 -17.14 21.36 -19.45
N GLN A 75 -15.95 21.31 -20.07
CA GLN A 75 -15.68 22.07 -21.30
C GLN A 75 -16.60 21.65 -22.45
N THR A 76 -16.90 20.36 -22.57
CA THR A 76 -17.80 19.84 -23.63
C THR A 76 -19.28 20.05 -23.32
N ARG A 77 -19.66 20.11 -22.04
CA ARG A 77 -21.05 20.17 -21.57
C ARG A 77 -21.21 21.19 -20.43
N PRO A 78 -20.99 22.49 -20.69
CA PRO A 78 -20.88 23.50 -19.63
C PRO A 78 -22.19 23.81 -18.91
N TYR A 79 -23.34 23.40 -19.46
CA TYR A 79 -24.66 23.65 -18.88
C TYR A 79 -25.12 22.55 -17.91
N GLU A 80 -24.36 21.46 -17.78
CA GLU A 80 -24.70 20.35 -16.89
C GLU A 80 -24.23 20.62 -15.45
N ILE A 81 -25.15 21.16 -14.64
CA ILE A 81 -24.88 21.60 -13.26
C ILE A 81 -24.29 20.47 -12.37
N TYR A 82 -24.66 19.21 -12.64
CA TYR A 82 -24.14 18.07 -11.87
C TYR A 82 -22.63 17.86 -12.06
N LEU A 83 -22.05 18.29 -13.18
CA LEU A 83 -20.61 18.16 -13.44
C LEU A 83 -19.80 19.02 -12.49
N TYR A 84 -20.23 20.26 -12.22
CA TYR A 84 -19.55 21.14 -11.26
C TYR A 84 -19.61 20.60 -9.82
N LYS A 85 -20.74 19.97 -9.43
CA LYS A 85 -20.84 19.27 -8.14
C LYS A 85 -19.97 18.01 -8.08
N ALA A 86 -19.74 17.33 -9.19
CA ALA A 86 -18.83 16.20 -9.28
C ALA A 86 -17.36 16.67 -9.24
N GLU A 87 -17.06 17.79 -9.90
CA GLU A 87 -15.74 18.42 -9.89
C GLU A 87 -15.33 18.87 -8.49
N GLU A 88 -16.22 19.51 -7.73
CA GLU A 88 -15.92 19.91 -6.35
C GLU A 88 -15.47 18.72 -5.47
N ARG A 89 -16.17 17.57 -5.62
CA ARG A 89 -15.79 16.32 -4.94
C ARG A 89 -14.45 15.80 -5.42
N ALA A 90 -14.22 15.77 -6.74
CA ALA A 90 -12.96 15.34 -7.32
C ALA A 90 -11.78 16.25 -6.90
N ILE A 91 -12.00 17.55 -6.77
CA ILE A 91 -11.00 18.52 -6.26
C ILE A 91 -10.66 18.20 -4.81
N ALA A 92 -11.66 17.92 -3.97
CA ALA A 92 -11.44 17.56 -2.57
C ALA A 92 -10.63 16.27 -2.45
N ASP A 93 -10.99 15.24 -3.21
CA ASP A 93 -10.29 13.96 -3.25
C ASP A 93 -8.85 14.11 -3.77
N TYR A 94 -8.66 14.86 -4.86
CA TYR A 94 -7.34 15.17 -5.40
C TYR A 94 -6.46 15.86 -4.35
N LYS A 95 -6.97 16.88 -3.66
CA LYS A 95 -6.22 17.60 -2.61
C LYS A 95 -5.82 16.66 -1.46
N LEU A 96 -6.75 15.80 -1.02
CA LEU A 96 -6.51 14.83 0.05
C LEU A 96 -5.41 13.84 -0.33
N TRP A 97 -5.52 13.20 -1.50
CA TRP A 97 -4.57 12.18 -1.94
C TRP A 97 -3.21 12.78 -2.32
N LYS A 98 -3.19 13.98 -2.91
CA LYS A 98 -1.96 14.74 -3.16
C LYS A 98 -1.19 14.99 -1.88
N HIS A 99 -1.86 15.48 -0.84
CA HIS A 99 -1.22 15.72 0.46
C HIS A 99 -0.66 14.42 1.05
N ARG A 100 -1.39 13.32 0.97
CA ARG A 100 -0.96 12.00 1.48
C ARG A 100 0.26 11.44 0.73
N ALA A 101 0.24 11.48 -0.60
CA ALA A 101 1.35 11.06 -1.45
C ALA A 101 2.62 11.87 -1.16
N GLN A 102 2.49 13.20 -1.05
CA GLN A 102 3.61 14.10 -0.80
C GLN A 102 4.14 14.07 0.64
N SER A 103 3.31 13.68 1.62
CA SER A 103 3.72 13.65 3.03
C SER A 103 4.93 12.75 3.28
N PHE A 104 5.00 11.60 2.61
CA PHE A 104 6.14 10.69 2.70
C PHE A 104 7.39 11.30 2.08
N MET A 105 7.29 11.85 0.87
CA MET A 105 8.43 12.49 0.20
C MET A 105 8.97 13.67 1.01
N ILE A 106 8.09 14.49 1.59
CA ILE A 106 8.48 15.59 2.49
C ILE A 106 9.21 15.06 3.73
N GLN A 107 8.78 13.92 4.29
CA GLN A 107 9.48 13.30 5.42
C GLN A 107 10.86 12.80 5.00
N LYS A 108 10.97 12.14 3.84
CA LYS A 108 12.24 11.63 3.34
C LYS A 108 13.22 12.76 3.03
N THR A 109 12.78 13.84 2.38
CA THR A 109 13.62 15.02 2.15
C THR A 109 14.09 15.67 3.44
N LYS A 110 13.26 15.69 4.50
CA LYS A 110 13.68 16.20 5.82
C LYS A 110 14.69 15.29 6.50
N GLU A 111 14.51 13.98 6.40
CA GLU A 111 15.46 12.98 6.89
C GLU A 111 16.80 13.10 6.15
N ASP A 112 16.77 13.17 4.82
CA ASP A 112 17.97 13.36 3.99
C ASP A 112 18.65 14.69 4.29
N TRP A 113 17.90 15.77 4.51
CA TRP A 113 18.46 17.06 4.94
C TRP A 113 19.14 16.98 6.32
N LEU A 114 18.60 16.20 7.25
CA LEU A 114 19.24 15.94 8.56
C LEU A 114 20.51 15.09 8.42
N ASN A 115 20.52 14.14 7.49
CA ASN A 115 21.66 13.24 7.26
C ASN A 115 22.79 13.90 6.47
N LEU A 116 22.44 14.78 5.51
CA LEU A 116 23.38 15.48 4.64
C LEU A 116 23.84 16.83 5.21
N GLY A 117 22.95 17.52 5.93
CA GLY A 117 23.31 18.69 6.72
C GLY A 117 24.04 18.25 7.99
N LYS A 118 24.89 19.10 8.55
CA LYS A 118 25.27 19.02 9.97
C LYS A 118 24.29 19.90 10.76
N PRO A 119 23.03 19.50 10.99
CA PRO A 119 22.14 20.28 11.82
C PRO A 119 22.74 20.42 13.23
N PRO A 120 22.40 21.48 13.97
CA PRO A 120 22.78 21.59 15.38
C PRO A 120 22.37 20.30 16.11
N PRO A 121 23.18 19.78 17.06
CA PRO A 121 22.83 18.59 17.81
C PRO A 121 21.47 18.77 18.46
N MET A 122 20.47 18.03 17.99
CA MET A 122 19.11 18.05 18.49
C MET A 122 18.72 16.63 18.84
N ALA A 123 18.13 16.42 20.01
CA ALA A 123 17.64 15.11 20.41
C ALA A 123 16.55 14.63 19.43
N TRP A 124 16.52 13.34 19.12
CA TRP A 124 15.56 12.77 18.19
C TRP A 124 14.11 13.01 18.64
N GLU A 125 13.88 13.03 19.95
CA GLU A 125 12.61 13.35 20.60
C GLU A 125 12.15 14.78 20.29
N ASP A 126 13.08 15.72 20.16
CA ASP A 126 12.80 17.12 19.85
C ASP A 126 12.53 17.32 18.36
N THR A 127 13.20 16.58 17.48
CA THR A 127 12.94 16.63 16.02
C THR A 127 11.50 16.21 15.67
N CYS A 128 10.93 15.28 16.44
CA CYS A 128 9.58 14.76 16.22
C CYS A 128 8.46 15.66 16.77
N LYS A 129 8.79 16.73 17.50
CA LYS A 129 7.79 17.70 17.98
C LYS A 129 7.18 18.46 16.81
N GLN A 130 5.95 18.94 17.00
CA GLN A 130 5.30 19.82 16.03
C GLN A 130 6.10 21.12 15.84
N LYS A 131 5.99 21.73 14.66
CA LYS A 131 6.72 22.98 14.34
C LYS A 131 6.43 24.12 15.32
N ASN A 132 5.18 24.24 15.75
CA ASN A 132 4.74 25.23 16.75
C ASN A 132 5.32 24.97 18.16
N LYS A 133 5.93 23.81 18.41
CA LYS A 133 6.59 23.43 19.66
C LYS A 133 8.11 23.30 19.52
N GLY A 134 8.69 23.89 18.47
CA GLY A 134 10.14 23.91 18.24
C GLY A 134 10.73 22.67 17.58
N GLY A 135 9.91 21.72 17.11
CA GLY A 135 10.38 20.53 16.38
C GLY A 135 10.24 20.62 14.86
N LEU A 136 10.66 19.58 14.14
CA LEU A 136 10.62 19.50 12.68
C LEU A 136 9.32 18.89 12.12
N GLY A 137 8.44 18.43 13.01
CA GLY A 137 7.21 17.74 12.67
C GLY A 137 7.45 16.41 11.96
N LEU A 138 8.59 15.76 12.27
CA LEU A 138 8.86 14.40 11.83
C LEU A 138 8.03 13.41 12.64
N LYS A 139 7.67 12.29 12.02
CA LYS A 139 6.93 11.23 12.70
C LYS A 139 7.93 10.31 13.38
N ASN A 140 7.82 10.15 14.70
CA ASN A 140 8.67 9.20 15.42
C ASN A 140 8.22 7.76 15.09
N CYS A 141 8.80 7.16 14.06
CA CYS A 141 8.42 5.82 13.61
C CYS A 141 8.61 4.76 14.69
N SER A 142 9.63 4.88 15.54
CA SER A 142 9.86 3.96 16.67
C SER A 142 8.72 4.03 17.68
N LEU A 143 8.35 5.24 18.12
CA LEU A 143 7.22 5.43 19.03
C LEU A 143 5.90 4.97 18.42
N TRP A 144 5.67 5.27 17.14
CA TRP A 144 4.47 4.82 16.43
C TRP A 144 4.40 3.29 16.32
N ASN A 145 5.53 2.63 16.07
CA ASN A 145 5.61 1.17 16.05
C ASN A 145 5.33 0.60 17.43
N THR A 146 5.95 1.13 18.49
CA THR A 146 5.70 0.70 19.88
C THR A 146 4.23 0.83 20.24
N VAL A 147 3.59 1.97 19.93
CA VAL A 147 2.16 2.18 20.19
C VAL A 147 1.28 1.24 19.35
N ALA A 148 1.63 0.99 18.08
CA ALA A 148 0.89 0.07 17.23
C ALA A 148 0.97 -1.38 17.72
N VAL A 149 2.16 -1.83 18.11
CA VAL A 149 2.38 -3.16 18.72
C VAL A 149 1.62 -3.27 20.05
N ALA A 150 1.72 -2.27 20.92
CA ALA A 150 0.99 -2.25 22.19
C ALA A 150 -0.53 -2.31 21.98
N LYS A 151 -1.05 -1.58 20.98
CA LYS A 151 -2.47 -1.62 20.61
C LYS A 151 -2.89 -2.99 20.06
N HIS A 152 -2.03 -3.65 19.29
CA HIS A 152 -2.30 -5.01 18.82
C HIS A 152 -2.31 -6.02 19.94
N LEU A 153 -1.33 -5.94 20.85
CA LEU A 153 -1.30 -6.76 22.05
C LEU A 153 -2.56 -6.56 22.90
N TRP A 154 -2.97 -5.31 23.10
CA TRP A 154 -4.22 -4.97 23.78
C TRP A 154 -5.44 -5.64 23.13
N TYR A 155 -5.55 -5.63 21.80
CA TYR A 155 -6.66 -6.29 21.11
C TYR A 155 -6.67 -7.81 21.27
N ILE A 156 -5.51 -8.43 21.41
CA ILE A 156 -5.41 -9.88 21.67
C ILE A 156 -5.84 -10.18 23.10
N LEU A 157 -5.37 -9.38 24.07
CA LEU A 157 -5.69 -9.53 25.50
C LEU A 157 -7.18 -9.29 25.80
N GLU A 158 -7.81 -8.33 25.12
CA GLU A 158 -9.26 -8.07 25.25
C GLU A 158 -10.15 -9.02 24.43
N ASP A 159 -9.58 -9.99 23.73
CA ASP A 159 -10.29 -10.86 22.76
C ASP A 159 -11.25 -10.06 21.87
N LYS A 160 -10.71 -8.99 21.26
CA LYS A 160 -11.52 -8.11 20.43
C LYS A 160 -12.08 -8.92 19.27
N ARG A 161 -13.40 -8.91 19.10
CA ARG A 161 -14.13 -9.65 18.05
C ARG A 161 -13.80 -9.17 16.63
N CYS A 162 -12.62 -9.47 16.13
CA CYS A 162 -12.19 -9.27 14.75
C CYS A 162 -11.44 -10.49 14.22
N LEU A 163 -11.45 -10.68 12.89
CA LEU A 163 -10.88 -11.88 12.26
C LEU A 163 -9.39 -12.07 12.55
N ARG A 164 -8.63 -10.97 12.65
CA ARG A 164 -7.19 -11.02 12.95
C ARG A 164 -6.90 -11.55 14.35
N VAL A 165 -7.67 -11.14 15.35
CA VAL A 165 -7.52 -11.62 16.74
C VAL A 165 -7.96 -13.08 16.86
N LYS A 166 -9.09 -13.46 16.23
CA LYS A 166 -9.53 -14.86 16.16
C LYS A 166 -8.47 -15.77 15.53
N TRP A 167 -7.86 -15.36 14.42
CA TRP A 167 -6.82 -16.14 13.74
C TRP A 167 -5.57 -16.31 14.60
N ILE A 168 -5.17 -15.27 15.33
CA ILE A 168 -4.04 -15.34 16.28
C ILE A 168 -4.35 -16.33 17.40
N HIS A 169 -5.56 -16.28 17.95
CA HIS A 169 -5.98 -17.18 19.02
C HIS A 169 -6.00 -18.64 18.57
N GLU A 170 -6.53 -18.94 17.39
CA GLU A 170 -6.63 -20.32 16.88
C GLU A 170 -5.27 -20.94 16.48
N LEU A 171 -4.36 -20.15 15.89
CA LEU A 171 -3.12 -20.71 15.35
C LEU A 171 -1.93 -20.63 16.30
N TYR A 172 -1.82 -19.56 17.08
CA TYR A 172 -0.62 -19.28 17.87
C TYR A 172 -0.87 -19.42 19.36
N VAL A 173 -2.00 -18.90 19.85
CA VAL A 173 -2.31 -18.93 21.27
C VAL A 173 -2.87 -20.29 21.70
N LYS A 174 -3.72 -20.92 20.88
CA LYS A 174 -4.28 -22.26 21.07
C LYS A 174 -4.89 -22.50 22.47
N GLY A 175 -5.47 -21.45 23.06
CA GLY A 175 -6.07 -21.50 24.40
C GLY A 175 -5.07 -21.33 25.56
N GLU A 176 -3.79 -21.08 25.27
CA GLU A 176 -2.76 -20.75 26.27
C GLU A 176 -2.67 -19.24 26.51
N SER A 177 -1.81 -18.80 27.43
CA SER A 177 -1.52 -17.38 27.59
C SER A 177 -0.51 -16.94 26.51
N ILE A 178 -0.71 -15.75 25.94
CA ILE A 178 0.21 -15.19 24.92
C ILE A 178 1.67 -15.06 25.41
N TRP A 179 1.87 -15.01 26.73
CA TRP A 179 3.18 -14.93 27.36
C TRP A 179 3.88 -16.29 27.47
N ASP A 180 3.08 -17.36 27.45
CA ASP A 180 3.51 -18.73 27.68
C ASP A 180 3.57 -19.56 26.39
N CYS A 181 3.04 -19.00 25.29
CA CYS A 181 3.10 -19.60 23.95
C CYS A 181 4.55 -19.90 23.56
N ALA A 182 4.86 -21.18 23.33
CA ALA A 182 6.16 -21.59 22.82
C ALA A 182 6.45 -20.84 21.51
N LYS A 183 7.65 -20.24 21.40
CA LYS A 183 8.10 -19.58 20.16
C LYS A 183 8.02 -20.59 19.03
N SER A 184 7.00 -20.48 18.18
CA SER A 184 6.89 -21.28 16.97
C SER A 184 8.20 -21.09 16.19
N THR A 185 8.82 -22.20 15.77
CA THR A 185 10.04 -22.19 14.93
C THR A 185 9.83 -21.51 13.57
N ASN A 186 8.59 -21.12 13.27
CA ASN A 186 8.20 -20.33 12.10
C ASN A 186 7.73 -18.91 12.50
N THR A 187 8.38 -18.29 13.50
CA THR A 187 8.10 -16.92 13.99
C THR A 187 8.74 -15.85 13.09
N ALA A 188 8.50 -15.93 11.79
CA ALA A 188 8.59 -14.77 10.92
C ALA A 188 7.19 -14.17 10.81
N TRP A 189 6.97 -13.05 11.51
CA TRP A 189 5.81 -12.21 11.26
C TRP A 189 5.90 -11.74 9.81
N TYR A 190 5.07 -12.29 8.94
CA TYR A 190 4.84 -11.77 7.59
C TYR A 190 3.57 -10.94 7.62
#